data_AF-A0A143B559-F1
#
_entry.id   AF-A0A143B559-F1
#
_cell.length_a   1.000
_cell.length_b   1.000
_cell.length_c   1.000
_cell.angle_alpha   90.00
_cell.angle_beta   90.00
_cell.angle_gamma   90.00
#
_symmetry.space_group_name_H-M   'P 1'
#
loop_
_entity.id
_entity.type
_entity.pdbx_description
1 polymer ?
#
loop_
_entity_poly.entity_id
_entity_poly.type
_entity_poly.pdbx_seq_one_letter_code
_entity_poly.pdbx_strand_id
1 'polypeptide(L)' 'MLGKATQFLSNVKGELEKVTWPTRKDTYASTLVVISLVMAVAVFLWVVDSALSTLIRLLLR' A
#
# COMPACT_ATOMS: atom_id res chain seq x y z
N MET A 1 -38.63 5.38 -8.48
CA MET A 1 -37.21 5.04 -8.72
C MET A 1 -36.34 5.22 -7.48
N LEU A 2 -36.53 6.28 -6.68
CA LEU A 2 -35.79 6.52 -5.43
C LEU A 2 -35.90 5.40 -4.36
N GLY A 3 -37.09 4.80 -4.17
CA GLY A 3 -37.28 3.72 -3.18
C GLY A 3 -36.51 2.42 -3.48
N LYS A 4 -36.19 2.13 -4.75
CA LYS A 4 -35.35 0.97 -5.11
C LYS A 4 -33.88 1.21 -4.75
N ALA A 5 -33.40 2.45 -4.89
CA ALA A 5 -32.02 2.82 -4.56
C ALA A 5 -31.77 2.78 -3.05
N THR A 6 -32.71 3.24 -2.23
CA THR A 6 -32.62 3.16 -0.76
C THR A 6 -32.65 1.71 -0.27
N GLN A 7 -33.46 0.85 -0.90
CA GLN A 7 -33.49 -0.58 -0.60
C GLN A 7 -32.17 -1.26 -1.01
N PHE A 8 -31.60 -0.90 -2.16
CA PHE A 8 -30.28 -1.37 -2.60
C PHE A 8 -29.16 -0.99 -1.62
N LEU A 9 -29.13 0.27 -1.16
CA LEU A 9 -28.14 0.73 -0.17
C LEU A 9 -28.30 -0.01 1.17
N SER A 10 -29.54 -0.28 1.60
CA SER A 10 -29.81 -1.06 2.81
C SER A 10 -29.30 -2.50 2.68
N ASN A 11 -29.50 -3.13 1.52
CA ASN A 11 -29.01 -4.50 1.26
C ASN A 11 -27.48 -4.54 1.20
N VAL A 12 -26.84 -3.58 0.51
CA VAL A 12 -25.37 -3.47 0.42
C VAL A 12 -24.75 -3.26 1.81
N LYS A 13 -25.37 -2.45 2.67
CA LYS A 13 -24.90 -2.27 4.05
C LYS A 13 -24.95 -3.57 4.85
N GLY A 14 -26.00 -4.37 4.69
CA GLY A 14 -26.11 -5.69 5.33
C GLY A 14 -25.12 -6.74 4.79
N GLU A 15 -24.71 -6.63 3.54
CA GLU A 15 -23.64 -7.47 2.96
C GLU A 15 -22.24 -7.02 3.40
N LEU A 16 -22.01 -5.71 3.53
CA LEU A 16 -20.77 -5.14 4.05
C LEU A 16 -20.51 -5.52 5.52
N GLU A 17 -21.56 -5.74 6.31
CA GLU A 17 -21.45 -6.26 7.68
C GLU A 17 -21.05 -7.75 7.73
N LYS A 18 -21.31 -8.52 6.67
CA LYS A 18 -20.85 -9.92 6.56
C LYS A 18 -19.39 -10.02 6.11
N VAL A 19 -18.78 -8.92 5.68
CA VAL A 19 -17.36 -8.88 5.34
C VAL A 19 -16.57 -8.90 6.63
N THR A 20 -15.78 -9.94 6.84
CA THR A 20 -14.85 -10.06 7.95
C THR A 20 -13.70 -9.08 7.76
N TRP A 21 -13.87 -7.87 8.26
CA TRP A 21 -12.81 -6.86 8.28
C TRP A 21 -11.70 -7.29 9.23
N PRO A 22 -10.42 -7.10 8.84
CA PRO A 22 -9.29 -7.41 9.69
C PRO A 22 -9.36 -6.61 10.99
N THR A 23 -8.97 -7.25 12.08
CA THR A 23 -8.89 -6.60 13.40
C THR A 23 -7.90 -5.44 13.33
N ARG A 24 -8.14 -4.35 14.08
CA ARG A 24 -7.26 -3.16 14.08
C ARG A 24 -5.78 -3.53 14.27
N LYS A 25 -5.48 -4.54 15.08
CA LYS A 25 -4.13 -5.05 15.34
C LYS A 25 -3.45 -5.62 14.08
N ASP A 26 -4.19 -6.35 13.25
CA ASP A 26 -3.68 -6.97 12.03
C ASP A 26 -3.42 -5.92 10.94
N THR A 27 -4.26 -4.89 10.89
CA THR A 27 -4.05 -3.73 10.01
C THR A 27 -2.75 -3.00 10.37
N TYR A 28 -2.52 -2.71 11.66
CA TYR A 28 -1.27 -2.05 12.11
C TYR A 28 -0.04 -2.92 11.83
N ALA A 29 -0.11 -4.22 12.10
CA ALA A 29 0.99 -5.14 11.81
C ALA A 29 1.33 -5.17 10.32
N SER A 30 0.30 -5.25 9.46
CA SER A 30 0.48 -5.26 8.00
C SER A 30 1.06 -3.95 7.48
N THR A 31 0.60 -2.80 7.98
CA THR A 31 1.14 -1.49 7.60
C THR A 31 2.60 -1.34 8.02
N LEU A 32 2.97 -1.81 9.21
CA LEU A 32 4.35 -1.72 9.71
C LEU A 32 5.32 -2.57 8.87
N VAL A 33 4.88 -3.76 8.45
CA VAL A 33 5.65 -4.60 7.51
C VAL A 33 5.86 -3.89 6.18
N VAL A 34 4.80 -3.31 5.60
CA VAL A 34 4.91 -2.58 4.33
C VAL A 34 5.86 -1.38 4.45
N ILE A 35 5.77 -0.60 5.53
CA ILE A 35 6.69 0.53 5.77
C ILE A 35 8.14 0.03 5.84
N SER A 36 8.40 -1.06 6.57
CA SER A 36 9.75 -1.61 6.68
C SER A 36 10.30 -2.08 5.32
N LEU A 37 9.47 -2.71 4.50
CA LEU A 37 9.83 -3.15 3.15
C LEU A 37 10.14 -1.97 2.24
N VAL A 38 9.29 -0.93 2.24
CA VAL A 38 9.49 0.27 1.42
C VAL A 38 10.79 0.98 1.82
N MET A 39 11.06 1.10 3.12
CA MET A 39 12.32 1.66 3.62
C MET A 39 13.55 0.87 3.14
N ALA A 40 13.49 -0.46 3.20
CA ALA A 40 14.58 -1.32 2.72
C ALA A 40 14.84 -1.15 1.21
N VAL A 41 13.77 -1.14 0.40
CA VAL A 41 13.87 -0.95 -1.05
C VAL A 41 14.39 0.46 -1.39
N ALA A 42 13.93 1.50 -0.68
CA ALA A 42 14.39 2.87 -0.89
C ALA A 42 15.89 3.01 -0.64
N VAL A 43 16.41 2.41 0.43
CA VAL A 43 17.85 2.40 0.73
C VAL A 43 18.62 1.63 -0.35
N PHE A 44 18.12 0.48 -0.78
CA PHE A 44 18.76 -0.31 -1.83
C PHE A 44 18.88 0.47 -3.14
N LEU A 45 17.78 1.07 -3.61
CA LEU A 45 17.79 1.91 -4.82
C LEU A 45 18.76 3.08 -4.67
N TRP A 46 18.70 3.81 -3.55
CA TRP A 46 19.60 4.93 -3.31
C TRP A 46 21.09 4.56 -3.44
N VAL A 47 21.49 3.38 -2.93
CA VAL A 47 22.86 2.88 -3.08
C VAL A 47 23.18 2.58 -4.54
N VAL A 48 22.30 1.87 -5.24
CA VAL A 48 22.50 1.48 -6.65
C VAL A 48 22.57 2.71 -7.56
N ASP A 49 21.64 3.65 -7.40
CA ASP A 49 21.60 4.91 -8.16
C ASP A 49 22.86 5.75 -7.92
N SER A 50 23.32 5.83 -6.67
CA SER A 50 24.55 6.55 -6.32
C SER A 50 25.80 5.88 -6.90
N ALA A 51 25.86 4.55 -6.87
CA ALA A 51 26.96 3.78 -7.46
C ALA A 51 27.01 3.93 -8.97
N LEU A 52 25.87 3.78 -9.67
CA LEU A 52 25.77 3.99 -11.11
C LEU A 52 26.13 5.42 -11.49
N SER A 53 25.61 6.42 -10.76
CA SER A 53 25.88 7.84 -11.03
C SER A 53 27.37 8.15 -10.92
N THR A 54 28.06 7.55 -9.94
CA THR A 54 29.51 7.71 -9.75
C THR A 54 30.28 7.01 -10.87
N LEU A 55 29.87 5.80 -11.27
CA LEU A 55 30.50 5.05 -12.35
C LEU A 55 30.36 5.79 -13.70
N ILE A 56 29.17 6.31 -14.02
CA ILE A 56 28.93 7.09 -15.24
C ILE A 56 29.79 8.35 -15.24
N ARG A 57 29.90 9.08 -14.11
CA ARG A 57 30.77 10.25 -13.98
C ARG A 57 32.25 9.94 -14.18
N LEU A 58 32.69 8.74 -13.79
CA LEU A 58 34.07 8.29 -14.01
C LEU A 58 34.32 7.95 -15.49
N LEU A 59 33.32 7.40 -16.18
CA LEU A 59 33.41 6.96 -17.57
C LEU A 59 33.30 8.12 -18.56
N LEU A 60 32.54 9.16 -18.20
CA LEU A 60 32.34 10.38 -19.01
C LEU A 60 33.46 11.41 -18.82
N ARG A 61 34.43 11.12 -17.96
CA ARG A 61 35.61 11.95 -17.67
C ARG A 61 36.84 11.33 -18.29
#